data_AF-R5LGW9-F1
#
_entry.id   AF-R5LGW9-F1
#
_cell.length_a   1.000
_cell.length_b   1.000
_cell.length_c   1.000
_cell.angle_alpha   90.00
_cell.angle_beta   90.00
_cell.angle_gamma   90.00
#
_symmetry.space_group_name_H-M   'P 1'
#
loop_
_entity.id
_entity.type
_entity.pdbx_description
1 polymer ?
#
loop_
_entity_poly.entity_id
_entity_poly.type
_entity_poly.pdbx_seq_one_letter_code
_entity_poly.pdbx_strand_id
1 'polypeptide(L)' 'MDERDELRLGCETAYIDGSVASNSLYCPQFITNNYKSGKKVLSTIENELLKCDKFQIRIYILY' A
#
# COMPACT_ATOMS: atom_id res chain seq x y z
N MET A 1 -1.56 -18.54 10.79
CA MET A 1 -0.36 -18.02 10.10
C MET A 1 0.13 -16.84 10.92
N ASP A 2 1.43 -16.71 11.19
CA ASP A 2 1.93 -15.57 11.98
C ASP A 2 1.79 -14.29 11.15
N GLU A 3 1.48 -13.15 11.77
CA GLU A 3 1.32 -11.86 11.07
C GLU A 3 2.62 -11.46 10.34
N ARG A 4 3.76 -11.85 10.91
CA ARG A 4 5.08 -11.67 10.30
C ARG A 4 5.27 -12.50 9.03
N ASP A 5 4.65 -13.68 8.96
CA ASP A 5 4.70 -14.50 7.75
C ASP A 5 3.84 -13.87 6.63
N GLU A 6 2.70 -13.27 6.95
CA GLU A 6 1.89 -12.55 5.96
C GLU A 6 2.60 -11.31 5.41
N LEU A 7 3.30 -10.56 6.27
CA LEU A 7 4.13 -9.43 5.86
C LEU A 7 5.31 -9.86 4.96
N ARG A 8 6.01 -10.92 5.35
CA ARG A 8 7.12 -11.48 4.55
C ARG A 8 6.63 -11.91 3.18
N LEU A 9 5.51 -12.62 3.14
CA LEU A 9 4.91 -13.12 1.91
C LEU A 9 4.43 -11.96 1.01
N GLY A 10 3.81 -10.93 1.58
CA GLY A 10 3.42 -9.73 0.83
C GLY A 10 4.60 -9.02 0.17
N CYS A 11 5.73 -8.91 0.87
CA CYS A 11 6.97 -8.36 0.31
C CYS A 11 7.59 -9.26 -0.76
N GLU A 12 7.61 -10.57 -0.55
CA GLU A 12 8.10 -11.55 -1.51
C GLU A 12 7.28 -11.50 -2.81
N THR A 13 5.95 -11.46 -2.71
CA THR A 13 5.07 -11.33 -3.87
C THR A 13 5.28 -10.01 -4.63
N ALA A 14 5.46 -8.89 -3.92
CA ALA A 14 5.60 -7.59 -4.58
C ALA A 14 6.96 -7.37 -5.25
N TYR A 15 8.04 -7.89 -4.65
CA TYR A 15 9.42 -7.53 -5.05
C TYR A 15 10.23 -8.68 -5.63
N ILE A 16 9.86 -9.94 -5.36
CA ILE A 16 10.63 -11.13 -5.78
C ILE A 16 9.86 -11.92 -6.83
N ASP A 17 8.64 -12.38 -6.51
CA ASP A 17 7.87 -13.26 -7.37
C ASP A 17 6.35 -12.96 -7.30
N GLY A 18 5.85 -12.28 -8.32
CA GLY A 18 4.43 -11.94 -8.45
C GLY A 18 3.47 -13.12 -8.63
N SER A 19 3.97 -14.35 -8.77
CA SER A 19 3.13 -15.55 -8.83
C SER A 19 2.79 -16.13 -7.45
N VAL A 20 3.52 -15.70 -6.41
CA VAL A 20 3.28 -16.15 -5.02
C VAL A 20 1.98 -15.52 -4.51
N ALA A 21 1.05 -16.35 -4.03
CA ALA A 21 -0.20 -15.87 -3.47
C ALA A 21 0.03 -15.28 -2.07
N SER A 22 -0.16 -13.97 -1.92
CA SER A 22 -0.09 -13.27 -0.64
C SER A 22 -1.37 -12.50 -0.34
N ASN A 23 -1.54 -12.12 0.92
CA ASN A 23 -2.60 -11.18 1.31
C ASN A 23 -2.32 -9.81 0.68
N SER A 24 -3.30 -9.29 -0.07
CA SER A 24 -3.17 -7.99 -0.77
C SER A 24 -3.07 -6.80 0.18
N LEU A 25 -3.47 -6.95 1.44
CA LEU A 25 -3.36 -5.90 2.46
C LEU A 25 -1.90 -5.59 2.82
N TYR A 26 -1.07 -6.63 2.83
CA TYR A 26 0.36 -6.54 3.20
C TYR A 26 1.28 -6.50 1.99
N CYS A 27 0.72 -6.53 0.78
CA CYS A 27 1.45 -6.47 -0.48
C CYS A 27 1.54 -5.00 -0.94
N PRO A 28 2.74 -4.40 -1.02
CA PRO A 28 2.92 -3.03 -1.50
C PRO A 28 2.25 -2.78 -2.86
N GLN A 29 1.51 -1.68 -2.97
CA GLN A 29 0.78 -1.32 -4.18
C GLN A 29 1.30 -0.01 -4.78
N PHE A 30 1.32 0.05 -6.11
CA PHE A 30 1.60 1.28 -6.83
C PHE A 30 0.35 2.15 -6.92
N ILE A 31 0.35 3.28 -6.19
CA ILE A 31 -0.79 4.20 -6.12
C ILE A 31 -0.50 5.38 -7.05
N THR A 32 -1.40 5.59 -8.01
CA THR A 32 -1.34 6.73 -8.93
C THR A 32 -2.70 7.40 -9.06
N ASN A 33 -2.69 8.64 -9.53
CA ASN A 33 -3.92 9.30 -9.92
C ASN A 33 -4.29 8.82 -11.33
N ASN A 34 -5.14 7.80 -11.41
CA ASN A 34 -5.67 7.25 -12.64
C ASN A 34 -7.17 7.53 -12.72
N TYR A 35 -7.50 8.63 -13.39
CA TYR A 35 -8.87 9.06 -13.61
C TYR A 35 -9.69 8.05 -14.41
N LYS A 36 -9.08 7.30 -15.34
CA LYS A 36 -9.78 6.30 -16.16
C LYS A 36 -10.24 5.10 -15.34
N SER A 37 -9.43 4.69 -14.36
CA SER A 37 -9.78 3.60 -13.43
C SER A 37 -10.44 4.09 -12.14
N GLY A 38 -10.76 5.39 -12.03
CA GLY A 38 -11.32 6.00 -10.82
C GLY A 38 -10.39 5.98 -9.59
N LYS A 39 -9.09 5.75 -9.77
CA LYS A 39 -8.12 5.67 -8.66
C LYS A 39 -7.52 7.04 -8.37
N LYS A 40 -7.68 7.54 -7.15
CA LYS A 40 -7.05 8.78 -6.70
C LYS A 40 -6.08 8.48 -5.55
N VAL A 41 -4.90 9.07 -5.59
CA VAL A 41 -3.91 8.96 -4.51
C VAL A 41 -4.53 9.43 -3.18
N LEU A 42 -5.28 10.53 -3.21
CA LEU A 42 -5.92 11.10 -2.02
C LEU A 42 -6.90 10.14 -1.34
N SER A 43 -7.75 9.44 -2.11
CA SER A 43 -8.70 8.48 -1.52
C SER A 43 -7.98 7.31 -0.82
N THR A 44 -6.81 6.90 -1.33
CA THR A 44 -6.02 5.88 -0.65
C THR A 44 -5.43 6.42 0.66
N ILE A 45 -4.91 7.65 0.65
CA ILE A 45 -4.40 8.30 1.87
C ILE A 45 -5.52 8.44 2.92
N GLU A 46 -6.71 8.91 2.53
CA GLU A 46 -7.86 9.05 3.43
C GLU A 46 -8.25 7.70 4.07
N ASN A 47 -8.31 6.63 3.28
CA ASN A 47 -8.62 5.29 3.78
C ASN A 47 -7.59 4.77 4.78
N GLU A 48 -6.31 5.07 4.58
CA GLU A 48 -5.25 4.66 5.52
C GLU A 48 -5.26 5.51 6.80
N LEU A 49 -5.57 6.80 6.68
CA LEU A 49 -5.74 7.68 7.84
C LEU A 49 -6.92 7.25 8.74
N LEU A 50 -8.01 6.71 8.16
CA LEU A 50 -9.15 6.21 8.92
C LEU A 50 -8.85 4.96 9.75
N LYS A 51 -7.88 4.14 9.33
CA LYS A 51 -7.50 2.90 10.02
C LYS A 51 -6.37 3.11 11.03
N CYS A 52 -5.76 4.29 11.03
CA CYS A 52 -4.56 4.58 11.78
C CYS A 52 -4.87 5.35 13.07
N ASP A 53 -4.39 4.88 14.21
CA ASP A 53 -4.57 5.59 15.49
C ASP A 53 -3.75 6.90 15.56
N LYS A 54 -2.57 6.92 14.91
CA LYS A 54 -1.64 8.06 14.88
C LYS A 54 -0.86 8.06 13.58
N PHE A 55 -0.82 9.19 12.89
CA PHE A 55 -0.12 9.32 11.61
C PHE A 55 0.90 10.47 11.62
N GLN A 56 1.95 10.33 10.80
CA GLN A 56 2.88 11.41 10.48
C GLN A 56 3.23 11.37 9.00
N ILE A 57 3.00 12.48 8.29
CA ILE A 57 3.35 12.63 6.87
C ILE A 57 4.47 13.67 6.75
N ARG A 58 5.50 13.36 5.97
CA ARG A 58 6.58 14.30 5.62
C ARG A 58 6.52 14.58 4.12
N ILE A 59 6.18 15.81 3.76
CA ILE A 59 6.07 16.26 2.37
C ILE A 59 7.11 17.35 2.11
N TYR A 60 7.71 17.30 0.94
CA TYR A 60 8.51 18.38 0.40
C TYR A 60 7.96 18.77 -0.97
N ILE A 61 7.83 20.07 -1.23
CA ILE A 61 7.41 20.60 -2.52
C ILE A 61 8.65 21.23 -3.15
N LEU A 62 9.04 20.71 -4.31
CA LEU A 62 10.04 21.33 -5.18
C LEU A 62 9.34 22.41 -6.01
N TYR A 63 9.81 23.64 -5.93
CA TYR A 63 9.44 24.76 -6.80
C TYR A 63 10.62 25.14 -7.69
#